data_AF-A0A3M6TWK3-F1
#
_entry.id   AF-A0A3M6TWK3-F1
#
_cell.length_a   1.000
_cell.length_b   1.000
_cell.length_c   1.000
_cell.angle_alpha   90.00
_cell.angle_beta   90.00
_cell.angle_gamma   90.00
#
_symmetry.space_group_name_H-M   'P 1'
#
loop_
_entity.id
_entity.type
_entity.pdbx_description
1 polymer ?
#
loop_
_entity_poly.entity_id
_entity_poly.type
_entity_poly.pdbx_seq_one_letter_code
_entity_poly.pdbx_strand_id
1 'polypeptide(L)'
;MANTGELAEYLYSHSKEDIEKEGLASVNKRLRPHLEVLGGLIAEGIDSTKEWVKRLSGKAPSFKVLSRLESSELQSYCQGADDGEMDQVRQLVQTVKFNKNKSSQMFRKMIGSCKTPKQRKL
;
A
#
# COMPACT_ATOMS: atom_id res chain seq x y z
N MET A 1 6.84 -31.97 11.85
CA MET A 1 8.00 -31.62 12.68
C MET A 1 8.80 -30.60 11.88
N ALA A 2 9.08 -29.42 12.43
CA ALA A 2 9.98 -28.47 11.77
C ALA A 2 11.35 -29.15 11.67
N ASN A 3 11.93 -29.18 10.47
CA ASN A 3 13.18 -29.87 10.22
C ASN A 3 14.33 -29.08 10.85
N THR A 4 14.69 -29.43 12.08
CA THR A 4 15.64 -28.69 12.92
C THR A 4 17.02 -28.58 12.27
N GLY A 5 17.41 -29.55 11.43
CA GLY A 5 18.67 -29.53 10.68
C GLY A 5 18.71 -28.43 9.62
N GLU A 6 17.66 -28.30 8.80
CA GLU A 6 17.56 -27.26 7.77
C GLU A 6 17.57 -25.85 8.39
N LEU A 7 16.90 -25.69 9.53
CA LEU A 7 16.91 -24.42 10.28
C LEU A 7 18.30 -24.09 10.83
N ALA A 8 19.03 -25.08 11.35
CA ALA A 8 20.37 -24.85 11.88
C ALA A 8 21.36 -24.45 10.77
N GLU A 9 21.31 -25.13 9.62
CA GLU A 9 22.14 -24.78 8.45
C GLU A 9 21.80 -23.39 7.92
N TYR A 10 20.51 -23.06 7.84
CA TYR A 10 20.04 -21.76 7.40
C TYR A 10 20.51 -20.63 8.32
N LEU A 11 20.37 -20.77 9.64
CA LEU A 11 20.79 -19.77 10.61
C LEU A 11 22.31 -19.61 10.73
N TYR A 12 23.07 -20.66 10.44
CA TYR A 12 24.53 -20.61 10.43
C TYR A 12 25.10 -19.97 9.15
N SER A 13 24.44 -20.22 8.00
CA SER A 13 24.92 -19.78 6.69
C SER A 13 24.55 -18.33 6.34
N HIS A 14 23.56 -17.74 7.02
CA HIS A 14 23.12 -16.37 6.78
C HIS A 14 23.56 -15.43 7.88
N SER A 15 23.94 -14.20 7.50
CA SER A 15 24.20 -13.16 8.48
C SER A 15 22.92 -12.80 9.23
N LYS A 16 23.10 -12.25 10.43
CA LYS A 16 21.96 -11.73 11.20
C LYS A 16 21.23 -10.64 10.40
N GLU A 17 21.96 -9.77 9.70
CA GLU A 17 21.35 -8.71 8.89
C GLU A 17 20.49 -9.27 7.74
N ASP A 18 20.93 -10.34 7.08
CA ASP A 18 20.17 -10.97 5.99
C ASP A 18 18.88 -11.62 6.50
N ILE A 19 18.95 -12.33 7.64
CA ILE A 19 17.79 -12.95 8.27
C ILE A 19 16.79 -11.88 8.71
N GLU A 20 17.25 -10.79 9.34
CA GLU A 20 16.40 -9.68 9.76
C GLU A 20 15.77 -8.98 8.56
N LYS A 21 16.52 -8.76 7.48
CA LYS A 21 16.03 -8.13 6.26
C LYS A 21 14.97 -8.99 5.56
N GLU A 22 15.19 -10.29 5.45
CA GLU A 22 14.22 -11.21 4.85
C GLU A 22 12.97 -11.36 5.72
N GLY A 23 13.16 -11.48 7.03
CA GLY A 23 12.08 -11.51 8.01
C GLY A 23 11.23 -10.24 7.93
N LEU A 24 11.86 -9.07 7.94
CA LEU A 24 11.19 -7.79 7.81
C LEU A 24 10.50 -7.65 6.44
N ALA A 25 11.13 -8.10 5.35
CA ALA A 25 10.51 -8.10 4.03
C ALA A 25 9.26 -8.99 4.00
N SER A 26 9.31 -10.15 4.64
CA SER A 26 8.17 -11.07 4.78
C SER A 26 7.04 -10.48 5.60
N VAL A 27 7.35 -9.85 6.73
CA VAL A 27 6.37 -9.13 7.57
C VAL A 27 5.75 -7.97 6.78
N ASN A 28 6.58 -7.17 6.11
CA ASN A 28 6.13 -6.02 5.31
C ASN A 28 5.20 -6.48 4.18
N LYS A 29 5.56 -7.55 3.46
CA LYS A 29 4.71 -8.13 2.40
C LYS A 29 3.34 -8.57 2.91
N ARG A 30 3.26 -9.09 4.14
CA ARG A 30 2.01 -9.60 4.74
C ARG A 30 1.18 -8.50 5.38
N LEU A 31 1.80 -7.57 6.11
CA LEU A 31 1.09 -6.58 6.91
C LEU A 31 0.83 -5.27 6.17
N ARG A 32 1.77 -4.82 5.32
CA ARG A 32 1.66 -3.51 4.65
C ARG A 32 0.34 -3.31 3.92
N PRO A 33 -0.16 -4.26 3.10
CA PRO A 33 -1.44 -4.06 2.40
C PRO A 33 -2.64 -3.91 3.33
N HIS A 34 -2.51 -4.36 4.59
CA HIS A 34 -3.59 -4.31 5.57
C HIS A 34 -3.54 -3.07 6.47
N LEU A 35 -2.46 -2.31 6.41
CA LEU A 35 -2.19 -1.18 7.31
C LEU A 35 -2.02 0.14 6.55
N GLU A 36 -2.12 0.15 5.22
CA GLU A 36 -1.88 1.36 4.43
C GLU A 36 -2.84 2.48 4.81
N VAL A 37 -4.14 2.17 4.91
CA VAL A 37 -5.16 3.17 5.22
C VAL A 37 -5.02 3.66 6.65
N LEU A 38 -4.87 2.74 7.61
CA LEU A 38 -4.66 3.11 9.00
C LEU A 38 -3.41 3.99 9.18
N GLY A 39 -2.30 3.62 8.54
CA GLY A 39 -1.07 4.41 8.56
C GLY A 39 -1.21 5.78 7.89
N GLY A 40 -1.96 5.86 6.78
CA GLY A 40 -2.29 7.13 6.13
C GLY A 40 -3.11 8.05 7.03
N LEU A 41 -4.14 7.52 7.70
CA LEU A 41 -4.95 8.30 8.64
C LEU A 41 -4.12 8.82 9.81
N ILE A 42 -3.26 7.98 10.41
CA ILE A 42 -2.36 8.39 11.49
C ILE A 42 -1.38 9.47 11.03
N ALA A 43 -0.84 9.36 9.81
CA ALA A 43 0.07 10.37 9.25
C ALA A 43 -0.60 11.73 9.04
N GLU A 44 -1.90 11.75 8.75
CA GLU A 44 -2.72 12.97 8.70
C GLU A 44 -3.12 13.48 10.10
N GLY A 45 -2.70 12.81 11.18
CA GLY A 45 -2.99 13.22 12.56
C GLY A 45 -4.34 12.72 13.09
N ILE A 46 -4.96 11.77 12.40
CA ILE A 46 -6.25 11.19 12.80
C ILE A 46 -6.03 10.11 13.85
N ASP A 47 -6.81 10.20 14.94
CA ASP A 47 -6.70 9.29 16.07
C ASP A 47 -7.22 7.88 15.73
N SER A 48 -6.33 6.88 15.79
CA SER A 48 -6.64 5.48 15.47
C SER A 48 -7.61 4.78 16.44
N THR A 49 -7.86 5.35 17.62
CA THR A 49 -8.76 4.78 18.62
C THR A 49 -10.23 5.04 18.28
N LYS A 50 -10.51 6.05 17.46
CA LYS A 50 -11.86 6.42 17.01
C LYS A 50 -12.54 5.26 16.29
N GLU A 51 -13.81 5.03 16.62
CA GLU A 51 -14.57 3.90 16.09
C GLU A 51 -14.77 3.96 14.57
N TRP A 52 -14.92 5.17 14.02
CA TRP A 52 -15.04 5.36 12.58
C TRP A 52 -13.75 4.98 11.84
N VAL A 53 -12.58 5.23 12.43
CA VAL A 53 -11.27 4.83 11.88
C VAL A 53 -11.12 3.32 11.86
N LYS A 54 -11.55 2.63 12.92
CA LYS A 54 -11.57 1.16 12.97
C LYS A 54 -12.50 0.57 11.91
N ARG A 55 -13.69 1.15 11.72
CA ARG A 55 -14.64 0.73 10.68
C ARG A 55 -14.09 0.92 9.28
N LEU A 56 -13.56 2.11 8.98
CA LEU A 56 -12.96 2.42 7.68
C LEU A 56 -11.77 1.51 7.38
N SER A 57 -10.85 1.37 8.34
CA SER A 57 -9.64 0.57 8.18
C SER A 57 -9.95 -0.93 8.11
N GLY A 58 -11.01 -1.41 8.78
CA GLY A 58 -11.49 -2.78 8.65
C GLY A 58 -12.10 -3.08 7.29
N LYS A 59 -12.83 -2.13 6.69
CA LYS A 59 -13.47 -2.33 5.39
C LYS A 59 -12.54 -2.07 4.20
N ALA A 60 -11.73 -1.03 4.31
CA ALA A 60 -10.76 -0.63 3.31
C ALA A 60 -9.37 -0.55 3.96
N PRO A 61 -8.71 -1.70 4.19
CA PRO A 61 -7.40 -1.72 4.83
C PRO A 61 -6.26 -1.29 3.87
N SER A 62 -6.50 -1.36 2.55
CA SER A 62 -5.55 -0.96 1.51
C SER A 62 -6.01 0.27 0.74
N PHE A 63 -5.06 1.04 0.25
CA PHE A 63 -5.34 2.21 -0.61
C PHE A 63 -6.02 1.80 -1.91
N LYS A 64 -5.73 0.59 -2.41
CA LYS A 64 -6.41 0.04 -3.60
C LYS A 64 -7.92 -0.10 -3.37
N VAL A 65 -8.33 -0.61 -2.21
CA VAL A 65 -9.76 -0.77 -1.85
C VAL A 65 -10.37 0.59 -1.55
N LEU A 66 -9.68 1.44 -0.78
CA LEU A 66 -10.14 2.80 -0.47
C LEU A 66 -10.42 3.62 -1.74
N SER A 67 -9.57 3.51 -2.77
CA SER A 67 -9.75 4.21 -4.05
C SER A 67 -11.00 3.81 -4.84
N ARG A 68 -11.60 2.67 -4.52
CA ARG A 68 -12.76 2.09 -5.20
C ARG A 68 -14.07 2.37 -4.48
N LEU A 69 -14.01 2.80 -3.21
CA LEU A 69 -15.21 3.16 -2.47
C LEU A 69 -15.88 4.37 -3.10
N GLU A 70 -17.21 4.31 -3.15
CA GLU A 70 -18.02 5.46 -3.55
C GLU A 70 -18.09 6.49 -2.41
N SER A 71 -18.39 7.73 -2.77
CA SER A 71 -18.46 8.84 -1.80
C SER A 71 -19.48 8.59 -0.69
N SER A 72 -20.60 7.94 -1.02
CA SER A 72 -21.66 7.54 -0.10
C SER A 72 -21.21 6.47 0.89
N GLU A 73 -20.51 5.44 0.42
CA GLU A 73 -19.93 4.39 1.27
C GLU A 73 -18.86 4.97 2.21
N LEU A 74 -18.00 5.84 1.69
CA LEU A 74 -16.97 6.51 2.47
C LEU A 74 -17.58 7.34 3.61
N GLN A 75 -18.62 8.12 3.34
CA GLN A 75 -19.35 8.87 4.37
C GLN A 75 -19.99 7.95 5.42
N SER A 76 -20.54 6.81 4.99
CA SER A 76 -21.13 5.83 5.92
C SER A 76 -20.09 5.23 6.88
N TYR A 77 -18.91 4.84 6.38
CA TYR A 77 -17.86 4.30 7.23
C TYR A 77 -17.23 5.35 8.16
N CYS A 78 -17.18 6.60 7.72
CA CYS A 78 -16.68 7.73 8.50
C CYS A 78 -17.76 8.42 9.36
N GLN A 79 -18.94 7.81 9.55
CA GLN A 79 -20.00 8.40 10.35
C GLN A 79 -19.52 8.64 11.80
N GLY A 80 -19.42 9.91 12.20
CA GLY A 80 -18.87 10.34 13.49
C GLY A 80 -17.49 11.02 13.39
N ALA A 81 -16.92 11.13 12.19
CA ALA A 81 -15.82 12.04 11.90
C ALA A 81 -16.33 13.50 11.83
N ASP A 82 -15.53 14.44 12.29
CA ASP A 82 -15.82 15.87 12.09
C ASP A 82 -15.51 16.34 10.66
N ASP A 83 -15.92 17.55 10.30
CA ASP A 83 -15.74 18.09 8.95
C ASP A 83 -14.26 18.21 8.56
N GLY A 84 -13.38 18.49 9.51
CA GLY A 84 -11.93 18.57 9.31
C GLY A 84 -11.33 17.20 9.03
N GLU A 85 -11.67 16.20 9.85
CA GLU A 85 -11.28 14.81 9.62
C GLU A 85 -11.78 14.27 8.28
N MET A 86 -13.03 14.59 7.94
CA MET A 86 -13.62 14.20 6.65
C MET A 86 -12.91 14.85 5.47
N ASP A 87 -12.40 16.08 5.62
CA ASP A 87 -11.57 16.72 4.60
C ASP A 87 -10.25 15.97 4.41
N GLN A 88 -9.57 15.61 5.50
CA GLN A 88 -8.33 14.82 5.45
C GLN A 88 -8.55 13.45 4.80
N VAL A 89 -9.65 12.75 5.13
CA VAL A 89 -10.02 11.48 4.49
C VAL A 89 -10.24 11.67 2.98
N ARG A 90 -10.92 12.76 2.57
CA ARG A 90 -11.12 13.08 1.15
C ARG A 90 -9.79 13.37 0.44
N GLN A 91 -8.90 14.14 1.06
CA GLN A 91 -7.57 14.43 0.53
C GLN A 91 -6.73 13.15 0.38
N LEU A 92 -6.79 12.24 1.36
CA LEU A 92 -6.12 10.94 1.30
C LEU A 92 -6.64 10.10 0.12
N VAL A 93 -7.97 10.00 -0.02
CA VAL A 93 -8.61 9.27 -1.15
C VAL A 93 -8.21 9.87 -2.49
N GLN A 94 -8.20 11.20 -2.61
CA GLN A 94 -7.78 11.90 -3.84
C GLN A 94 -6.30 11.65 -4.16
N THR A 95 -5.42 11.75 -3.16
CA THR A 95 -3.98 11.49 -3.31
C THR A 95 -3.74 10.06 -3.79
N VAL A 96 -4.43 9.08 -3.22
CA VAL A 96 -4.36 7.68 -3.63
C VAL A 96 -4.86 7.48 -5.07
N LYS A 97 -6.00 8.09 -5.44
CA LYS A 97 -6.54 8.03 -6.80
C LYS A 97 -5.58 8.66 -7.82
N PHE A 98 -4.95 9.78 -7.47
CA PHE A 98 -3.99 10.48 -8.31
C PHE A 98 -2.70 9.66 -8.51
N ASN A 99 -2.19 9.02 -7.44
CA ASN A 99 -0.98 8.20 -7.53
C ASN A 99 -1.19 6.94 -8.37
N LYS A 100 -2.40 6.37 -8.36
CA LYS A 100 -2.80 5.27 -9.26
C LYS A 100 -2.70 5.67 -10.74
N ASN A 101 -3.08 6.91 -11.07
CA ASN A 101 -2.97 7.44 -12.43
C ASN A 101 -1.51 7.70 -12.85
N LYS A 102 -0.62 8.13 -11.94
CA LYS A 102 0.82 8.28 -12.24
C LYS A 102 1.51 6.95 -12.53
N SER A 103 1.20 5.89 -11.77
CA SER A 103 1.74 4.55 -12.08
C SER A 103 1.28 4.05 -13.45
N SER A 104 0.02 4.31 -13.81
CA SER A 104 -0.56 3.95 -15.12
C SER A 104 0.02 4.78 -16.27
N GLN A 105 0.45 6.02 -16.03
CA GLN A 105 1.04 6.91 -17.03
C GLN A 105 2.51 6.57 -17.31
N MET A 106 3.27 6.06 -16.33
CA MET A 106 4.62 5.54 -16.55
C MET A 106 4.61 4.27 -17.43
N PHE A 107 3.67 3.34 -17.21
CA PHE A 107 3.57 2.14 -18.04
C PHE A 107 3.20 2.46 -19.50
N ARG A 108 2.34 3.47 -19.76
CA ARG A 108 2.01 3.88 -21.13
C ARG A 108 3.15 4.59 -21.86
N LYS A 109 4.07 5.27 -21.14
CA LYS A 109 5.24 5.91 -21.73
C LYS A 109 6.34 4.93 -22.16
N MET A 110 6.39 3.73 -21.58
CA MET A 110 7.42 2.73 -21.93
C MET A 110 7.07 1.85 -23.15
N ILE A 111 5.79 1.73 -23.53
CA ILE A 111 5.37 0.93 -24.70
C ILE A 111 5.27 1.74 -26.01
N GLY A 112 5.43 3.07 -25.95
CA GLY A 112 5.22 3.98 -27.08
C GLY A 112 6.47 4.47 -27.81
N SER A 113 7.67 3.95 -27.52
CA SER A 113 8.91 4.45 -28.11
C SER A 113 9.91 3.35 -28.49
N CYS A 114 9.46 2.36 -29.24
CA CYS A 114 10.34 1.49 -30.01
C CYS A 114 10.25 1.87 -31.49
N LYS A 115 10.85 3.01 -31.88
CA LYS A 115 11.19 3.24 -33.29
C LYS A 115 12.38 2.34 -33.62
N THR A 116 12.12 1.26 -34.37
CA THR A 116 13.13 0.39 -34.94
C THR A 116 14.10 1.18 -35.84
N PRO A 117 15.43 1.11 -35.64
CA PRO A 117 16.37 1.72 -36.56
C PRO A 117 16.35 0.99 -37.91
N LYS A 118 16.11 1.76 -38.99
CA LYS A 118 16.24 1.29 -40.38
C LYS A 118 17.67 0.85 -40.64
N GLN A 119 17.86 -0.43 -40.92
CA GLN A 119 19.09 -1.00 -41.46
C GLN A 119 19.47 -0.28 -42.76
N ARG A 120 20.66 0.31 -42.79
CA ARG A 120 21.26 0.93 -43.98
C ARG A 120 22.02 -0.18 -44.72
N LYS A 121 21.53 -0.59 -45.90
CA LYS A 121 22.25 -1.53 -46.77
C LYS A 121 23.50 -0.83 -47.34
N LEU A 122 24.62 -1.56 -47.29
CA LEU A 122 25.87 -1.28 -47.99
C LEU A 122 25.67 -1.27 -49.51
#